data_AF-A0A194WUF5-F1
#
_entry.id   AF-A0A194WUF5-F1
#
_cell.length_a   1.000
_cell.length_b   1.000
_cell.length_c   1.000
_cell.angle_alpha   90.00
_cell.angle_beta   90.00
_cell.angle_gamma   90.00
#
_symmetry.space_group_name_H-M   'P 1'
#
loop_
_entity.id
_entity.type
_entity.pdbx_description
1 polymer ?
#
loop_
_entity_poly.entity_id
_entity_poly.type
_entity_poly.pdbx_seq_one_letter_code
_entity_poly.pdbx_strand_id
1 'polypeptide(L)'
;MSSTEPSQWAEKASIYLETLDLPRYTRPRLTRYLISILAFLSLIVFYTSHQPSLLISEPEFPSISIYAANNTNHLPHIPPKIWQIYLDYTPYAIMPYTSYIQSFITHSPSHTYTLLDAHGALSIISKLSTSKTHAHILPLFYAMSRRVLRADFLRYLLLAIEGGVYSDMDTEMLRPLHDWVPDEYKSRTKLIVGLEADQSPPVGGTTYEVQFCQWTLAGAAGHPALWGMVERILNEVQKRPFESPMKDVEFSDEEVLDITGPAGWTEVVYEYLSKAAGEEIGWRNLTGMRSPRLFGDILVLPIDAFASGVPHSGASGPGMGEAFVKHQFQGSWRGGDH
;
A
#
# COMPACT_ATOMS: atom_id res chain seq x y z
N MET A 1 -12.10 -26.13 -38.76
CA MET A 1 -13.19 -26.77 -37.97
C MET A 1 -12.57 -27.87 -37.12
N SER A 2 -13.16 -28.16 -35.96
CA SER A 2 -12.65 -28.93 -34.80
C SER A 2 -11.90 -28.03 -33.81
N SER A 3 -12.54 -27.30 -32.87
CA SER A 3 -13.41 -27.67 -31.73
C SER A 3 -12.74 -28.61 -30.73
N THR A 4 -11.89 -28.05 -29.85
CA THR A 4 -11.41 -28.72 -28.64
C THR A 4 -12.46 -28.60 -27.52
N GLU A 5 -12.96 -29.75 -27.08
CA GLU A 5 -14.09 -29.89 -26.16
C GLU A 5 -13.80 -29.47 -24.70
N PRO A 6 -14.78 -28.87 -24.00
CA PRO A 6 -14.73 -28.60 -22.54
C PRO A 6 -14.90 -29.84 -21.63
N SER A 7 -15.04 -31.04 -22.19
CA SER A 7 -15.58 -32.23 -21.49
C SER A 7 -14.61 -32.88 -20.49
N GLN A 8 -13.29 -32.75 -20.69
CA GLN A 8 -12.30 -33.45 -19.85
C GLN A 8 -12.06 -32.84 -18.46
N TRP A 9 -12.51 -31.61 -18.22
CA TRP A 9 -12.36 -30.94 -16.92
C TRP A 9 -13.48 -31.29 -15.93
N ALA A 10 -14.70 -31.51 -16.42
CA ALA A 10 -15.85 -31.87 -15.59
C ALA A 10 -15.74 -33.31 -15.05
N GLU A 11 -15.22 -34.22 -15.85
CA GLU A 11 -15.06 -35.63 -15.48
C GLU A 11 -13.98 -35.82 -14.40
N LYS A 12 -12.91 -35.01 -14.42
CA LYS A 12 -11.87 -35.02 -13.38
C LYS A 12 -12.32 -34.42 -12.05
N ALA A 13 -13.23 -33.43 -12.07
CA ALA A 13 -13.81 -32.86 -10.85
C ALA A 13 -14.77 -33.84 -10.15
N SER A 14 -15.51 -34.65 -10.92
CA SER A 14 -16.42 -35.69 -10.42
C SER A 14 -15.67 -36.76 -9.61
N ILE A 15 -14.54 -37.24 -10.13
CA ILE A 15 -13.72 -38.29 -9.50
C ILE A 15 -13.08 -37.78 -8.19
N TYR A 16 -12.74 -36.49 -8.12
CA TYR A 16 -12.20 -35.87 -6.90
C TYR A 16 -13.25 -35.71 -5.79
N LEU A 17 -14.53 -35.55 -6.16
CA LEU A 17 -15.64 -35.45 -5.20
C LEU A 17 -16.14 -36.82 -4.71
N GLU A 18 -15.97 -37.90 -5.49
CA GLU A 18 -16.29 -39.28 -5.07
C GLU A 18 -15.27 -39.90 -4.12
N THR A 19 -14.06 -39.34 -4.03
CA THR A 19 -12.97 -39.85 -3.17
C THR A 19 -12.93 -39.22 -1.78
N LEU A 20 -13.81 -38.25 -1.51
CA LEU A 20 -14.06 -37.72 -0.17
C LEU A 20 -14.99 -38.67 0.59
N ASP A 21 -14.41 -39.55 1.39
CA ASP A 21 -15.11 -40.42 2.33
C ASP A 21 -15.75 -39.57 3.44
N LEU A 22 -16.90 -38.96 3.13
CA LEU A 22 -17.72 -38.24 4.10
C LEU A 22 -18.45 -39.29 4.95
N PRO A 23 -18.18 -39.36 6.27
CA PRO A 23 -18.80 -40.36 7.12
C PRO A 23 -20.32 -40.20 7.07
N ARG A 24 -21.00 -41.32 6.78
CA ARG A 24 -22.46 -41.45 6.80
C ARG A 24 -23.01 -40.88 8.11
N TYR A 25 -23.58 -39.68 8.05
CA TYR A 25 -24.21 -39.03 9.19
C TYR A 25 -25.48 -39.81 9.54
N THR A 26 -25.34 -40.73 10.49
CA THR A 26 -26.45 -41.43 11.13
C THR A 26 -27.33 -40.40 11.81
N ARG A 27 -28.60 -40.29 11.39
CA ARG A 27 -29.61 -39.39 11.96
C ARG A 27 -29.61 -39.45 13.50
N PRO A 28 -29.42 -38.32 14.21
CA PRO A 28 -29.91 -38.17 15.56
C PRO A 28 -30.92 -37.01 15.61
N ARG A 29 -32.16 -37.33 16.04
CA ARG A 29 -32.99 -36.46 16.89
C ARG A 29 -33.48 -35.13 16.28
N LEU A 30 -34.16 -35.19 15.12
CA LEU A 30 -35.03 -34.10 14.63
C LEU A 30 -36.00 -33.56 15.70
N THR A 31 -36.45 -34.43 16.60
CA THR A 31 -37.36 -34.09 17.70
C THR A 31 -36.74 -33.14 18.75
N ARG A 32 -35.41 -33.11 18.93
CA ARG A 32 -34.79 -32.21 19.91
C ARG A 32 -34.64 -30.79 19.40
N TYR A 33 -34.32 -30.61 18.12
CA TYR A 33 -34.21 -29.27 17.52
C TYR A 33 -35.56 -28.56 17.43
N LEU A 34 -36.63 -29.29 17.12
CA LEU A 34 -38.00 -28.75 17.12
C LEU A 34 -38.44 -28.25 18.50
N ILE A 35 -38.11 -28.97 19.57
CA ILE A 35 -38.43 -28.55 20.95
C ILE A 35 -37.63 -27.30 21.34
N SER A 36 -36.33 -27.24 20.98
CA SER A 36 -35.49 -26.06 21.24
C SER A 36 -35.97 -24.82 20.49
N ILE A 37 -36.40 -24.98 19.23
CA ILE A 37 -36.94 -23.87 18.42
C ILE A 37 -38.26 -23.35 19.01
N LEU A 38 -39.16 -24.25 19.43
CA LEU A 38 -40.43 -23.87 20.04
C LEU A 38 -40.23 -23.16 21.40
N ALA A 39 -39.28 -23.63 22.21
CA ALA A 39 -38.92 -22.98 23.46
C ALA A 39 -38.27 -21.60 23.25
N PHE A 40 -37.48 -21.43 22.19
CA PHE A 40 -36.88 -20.14 21.85
C PHE A 40 -37.91 -19.14 21.35
N LEU A 41 -38.86 -19.59 20.51
CA LEU A 41 -39.96 -18.77 20.02
C LEU A 41 -40.92 -18.35 21.14
N SER A 42 -41.22 -19.23 22.10
CA SER A 42 -42.03 -18.86 23.27
C SER A 42 -41.33 -17.86 24.19
N LEU A 43 -39.99 -17.96 24.32
CA LEU A 43 -39.20 -16.98 25.07
C LEU A 43 -39.19 -15.61 24.40
N ILE A 44 -39.14 -15.55 23.06
CA ILE A 44 -39.25 -14.29 22.29
C ILE A 44 -40.63 -13.68 22.49
N VAL A 45 -41.71 -14.47 22.37
CA VAL A 45 -43.08 -13.97 22.55
C VAL A 45 -43.31 -13.50 23.99
N PHE A 46 -42.75 -14.19 24.99
CA PHE A 46 -42.79 -13.74 26.37
C PHE A 46 -42.01 -12.42 26.56
N TYR A 47 -40.82 -12.32 25.97
CA TYR A 47 -39.99 -11.12 26.05
C TYR A 47 -40.63 -9.91 25.37
N THR A 48 -41.30 -10.09 24.22
CA THR A 48 -41.98 -9.00 23.50
C THR A 48 -43.32 -8.62 24.14
N SER A 49 -44.02 -9.55 24.78
CA SER A 49 -45.28 -9.27 25.49
C SER A 49 -45.10 -8.65 26.88
N HIS A 50 -43.90 -8.73 27.46
CA HIS A 50 -43.59 -8.22 28.80
C HIS A 50 -42.54 -7.09 28.81
N GLN A 51 -42.24 -6.45 27.66
CA GLN A 51 -41.50 -5.19 27.71
C GLN A 51 -42.38 -4.11 28.34
N PRO A 52 -42.02 -3.50 29.48
CA PRO A 52 -42.61 -2.23 29.85
C PRO A 52 -42.26 -1.24 28.73
N SER A 53 -43.24 -0.48 28.26
CA SER A 53 -43.02 0.61 27.30
C SER A 53 -42.16 1.69 27.96
N LEU A 54 -40.84 1.51 27.87
CA LEU A 54 -39.88 2.58 28.09
C LEU A 54 -40.06 3.58 26.95
N LEU A 55 -40.81 4.64 27.23
CA LEU A 55 -40.74 5.88 26.47
C LEU A 55 -39.31 6.41 26.58
N ILE A 56 -38.44 5.94 25.69
CA ILE A 56 -37.17 6.59 25.43
C ILE A 56 -37.54 7.86 24.65
N SER A 57 -37.58 9.00 25.34
CA SER A 57 -37.50 10.28 24.64
C SER A 57 -36.23 10.25 23.80
N GLU A 58 -36.35 10.47 22.48
CA GLU A 58 -35.17 10.72 21.66
C GLU A 58 -34.37 11.83 22.35
N PRO A 59 -33.06 11.64 22.61
CA PRO A 59 -32.26 12.73 23.10
C PRO A 59 -32.31 13.81 22.02
N GLU A 60 -32.86 14.98 22.36
CA GLU A 60 -32.67 16.19 21.57
C GLU A 60 -31.17 16.45 21.56
N PHE A 61 -30.51 16.02 20.48
CA PHE A 61 -29.15 16.44 20.22
C PHE A 61 -29.22 17.95 20.02
N PRO A 62 -28.56 18.77 20.87
CA PRO A 62 -28.42 20.17 20.57
C PRO A 62 -27.85 20.23 19.16
N SER A 63 -28.46 21.03 18.29
CA SER A 63 -27.90 21.32 16.97
C SER A 63 -26.50 21.87 17.21
N ILE A 64 -25.50 20.99 17.17
CA ILE A 64 -24.11 21.36 17.13
C ILE A 64 -24.03 22.11 15.81
N SER A 65 -24.15 23.42 15.90
CA SER A 65 -23.59 24.32 14.93
C SER A 65 -22.23 23.74 14.62
N ILE A 66 -22.04 23.34 13.37
CA ILE A 66 -20.78 22.86 12.81
C ILE A 66 -19.85 24.08 12.83
N TYR A 67 -19.52 24.56 14.02
CA TYR A 67 -18.33 25.33 14.28
C TYR A 67 -17.22 24.37 13.94
N ALA A 68 -16.76 24.52 12.70
CA ALA A 68 -15.49 24.07 12.17
C ALA A 68 -14.65 23.36 13.23
N ALA A 69 -14.70 22.02 13.22
CA ALA A 69 -13.60 21.23 13.75
C ALA A 69 -12.40 21.48 12.81
N ASN A 70 -11.79 22.66 12.93
CA ASN A 70 -10.52 23.06 12.32
C ASN A 70 -9.34 22.30 12.95
N ASN A 71 -9.57 21.06 13.37
CA ASN A 71 -8.58 20.18 13.98
C ASN A 71 -8.43 18.92 13.11
N THR A 72 -8.29 19.12 11.80
CA THR A 72 -8.12 18.00 10.87
C THR A 72 -6.68 17.51 10.98
N ASN A 73 -6.42 16.62 11.94
CA ASN A 73 -5.23 15.77 12.02
C ASN A 73 -5.10 14.80 10.80
N HIS A 74 -5.89 15.03 9.74
CA HIS A 74 -6.08 14.19 8.57
C HIS A 74 -6.06 15.04 7.31
N LEU A 75 -5.47 14.48 6.25
CA LEU A 75 -5.47 15.08 4.92
C LEU A 75 -6.76 14.66 4.19
N PRO A 76 -7.53 15.59 3.61
CA PRO A 76 -8.86 15.29 3.06
C PRO A 76 -8.91 14.18 2.00
N HIS A 77 -7.85 14.02 1.20
CA HIS A 77 -7.81 13.07 0.09
C HIS A 77 -6.98 11.82 0.37
N ILE A 78 -6.17 11.81 1.43
CA ILE A 78 -5.28 10.70 1.76
C ILE A 78 -5.89 9.93 2.93
N PRO A 79 -6.38 8.70 2.72
CA PRO A 79 -7.00 7.90 3.78
C PRO A 79 -6.07 7.72 4.98
N PRO A 80 -6.59 7.66 6.22
CA PRO A 80 -5.77 7.46 7.41
C PRO A 80 -5.35 5.98 7.56
N LYS A 81 -4.54 5.49 6.62
CA LYS A 81 -4.00 4.13 6.55
C LYS A 81 -2.49 4.18 6.42
N ILE A 82 -1.79 3.29 7.11
CA ILE A 82 -0.35 3.14 7.07
C ILE A 82 -0.03 1.70 6.68
N TRP A 83 0.82 1.56 5.68
CA TRP A 83 1.32 0.30 5.14
C TRP A 83 2.82 0.21 5.37
N GLN A 84 3.25 -0.87 6.01
CA GLN A 84 4.63 -1.34 5.88
C GLN A 84 4.60 -2.79 5.41
N ILE A 85 5.58 -3.20 4.59
CA ILE A 85 5.59 -4.52 3.95
C ILE A 85 6.78 -5.32 4.48
N TYR A 86 6.53 -6.54 4.95
CA TYR A 86 7.58 -7.46 5.34
C TYR A 86 7.17 -8.90 4.99
N LEU A 87 7.57 -9.36 3.79
CA LEU A 87 7.02 -10.58 3.19
C LEU A 87 7.48 -11.87 3.90
N ASP A 88 8.67 -11.90 4.51
CA ASP A 88 9.18 -13.05 5.30
C ASP A 88 8.85 -12.93 6.78
N TYR A 89 7.64 -12.46 7.09
CA TYR A 89 7.23 -12.24 8.45
C TYR A 89 7.42 -13.48 9.32
N THR A 90 8.17 -13.30 10.41
CA THR A 90 8.11 -14.14 11.59
C THR A 90 8.16 -13.23 12.83
N PRO A 91 7.65 -13.68 13.98
CA PRO A 91 7.75 -12.89 15.22
C PRO A 91 9.19 -12.49 15.59
N TYR A 92 10.19 -13.27 15.18
CA TYR A 92 11.60 -12.96 15.43
C TYR A 92 12.18 -11.99 14.41
N ALA A 93 11.88 -12.19 13.12
CA ALA A 93 12.41 -11.36 12.03
C ALA A 93 11.96 -9.90 12.12
N ILE A 94 10.81 -9.62 12.74
CA ILE A 94 10.30 -8.26 12.92
C ILE A 94 10.94 -7.51 14.10
N MET A 95 11.59 -8.21 15.05
CA MET A 95 12.11 -7.61 16.28
C MET A 95 13.01 -6.39 16.04
N PRO A 96 13.96 -6.41 15.08
CA PRO A 96 14.82 -5.26 14.79
C PRO A 96 14.09 -4.01 14.30
N TYR A 97 12.85 -4.15 13.82
CA TYR A 97 12.06 -3.05 13.24
C TYR A 97 11.00 -2.50 14.21
N THR A 98 10.90 -3.05 15.42
CA THR A 98 9.83 -2.71 16.37
C THR A 98 9.79 -1.22 16.75
N SER A 99 10.94 -0.57 16.92
CA SER A 99 11.00 0.88 17.18
C SER A 99 10.47 1.71 16.01
N TYR A 100 10.77 1.29 14.78
CA TYR A 100 10.30 1.94 13.56
C TYR A 100 8.79 1.81 13.43
N ILE A 101 8.25 0.61 13.57
CA ILE A 101 6.79 0.36 13.59
C ILE A 101 6.11 1.22 14.66
N GLN A 102 6.67 1.23 15.87
CA GLN A 102 6.11 2.00 16.99
C GLN A 102 6.11 3.51 16.71
N SER A 103 7.11 4.02 15.98
CA SER A 103 7.17 5.44 15.61
C SER A 103 5.98 5.86 14.75
N PHE A 104 5.56 5.03 13.77
CA PHE A 104 4.39 5.30 12.94
C PHE A 104 3.10 5.27 13.76
N ILE A 105 2.93 4.26 14.63
CA ILE A 105 1.75 4.13 15.49
C ILE A 105 1.62 5.33 16.45
N THR A 106 2.74 5.74 17.04
CA THR A 106 2.76 6.81 18.06
C THR A 106 2.48 8.18 17.45
N HIS A 107 3.02 8.47 16.27
CA HIS A 107 2.77 9.74 15.57
C HIS A 107 1.43 9.77 14.84
N SER A 108 0.73 8.64 14.70
CA SER A 108 -0.52 8.55 13.93
C SER A 108 -1.66 7.88 14.71
N PRO A 109 -2.06 8.38 15.90
CA PRO A 109 -3.00 7.73 16.83
C PRO A 109 -4.46 7.61 16.32
N SER A 110 -4.73 7.91 15.05
CA SER A 110 -6.03 7.76 14.40
C SER A 110 -5.93 7.11 13.02
N HIS A 111 -4.77 6.54 12.69
CA HIS A 111 -4.56 5.80 11.45
C HIS A 111 -4.67 4.30 11.69
N THR A 112 -5.21 3.58 10.71
CA THR A 112 -5.09 2.12 10.69
C THR A 112 -3.69 1.75 10.26
N TYR A 113 -3.00 0.94 11.05
CA TYR A 113 -1.68 0.42 10.70
C TYR A 113 -1.79 -1.02 10.21
N THR A 114 -1.14 -1.34 9.09
CA THR A 114 -1.06 -2.70 8.54
C THR A 114 0.39 -3.06 8.20
N LEU A 115 0.88 -4.13 8.83
CA LEU A 115 2.08 -4.84 8.41
C LEU A 115 1.67 -5.95 7.44
N LEU A 116 2.01 -5.81 6.17
CA LEU A 116 1.63 -6.76 5.13
C LEU A 116 2.70 -7.85 4.96
N ASP A 117 2.32 -9.10 5.21
CA ASP A 117 3.14 -10.29 4.96
C ASP A 117 2.83 -10.93 3.59
N ALA A 118 3.53 -12.02 3.25
CA ALA A 118 3.32 -12.72 1.98
C ALA A 118 1.90 -13.28 1.81
N HIS A 119 1.25 -13.75 2.89
CA HIS A 119 -0.11 -14.30 2.82
C HIS A 119 -1.14 -13.19 2.58
N GLY A 120 -1.00 -12.06 3.27
CA GLY A 120 -1.81 -10.87 3.06
C GLY A 120 -1.64 -10.32 1.65
N ALA A 121 -0.40 -10.23 1.16
CA ALA A 121 -0.12 -9.81 -0.22
C ALA A 121 -0.82 -10.73 -1.23
N LEU A 122 -0.68 -12.05 -1.12
CA LEU A 122 -1.36 -13.01 -1.99
C LEU A 122 -2.88 -12.89 -1.92
N SER A 123 -3.45 -12.66 -0.74
CA SER A 123 -4.89 -12.46 -0.56
C SER A 123 -5.39 -11.23 -1.33
N ILE A 124 -4.68 -10.10 -1.21
CA ILE A 124 -5.00 -8.85 -1.92
C ILE A 124 -4.92 -9.05 -3.43
N ILE A 125 -3.82 -9.62 -3.92
CA ILE A 125 -3.61 -9.85 -5.36
C ILE A 125 -4.65 -10.82 -5.92
N SER A 126 -4.93 -11.92 -5.22
CA SER A 126 -5.94 -12.91 -5.62
C SER A 126 -7.32 -12.26 -5.72
N LYS A 127 -7.72 -11.47 -4.72
CA LYS A 127 -8.99 -10.74 -4.74
C LYS A 127 -9.06 -9.76 -5.90
N LEU A 128 -7.99 -8.99 -6.13
CA LEU A 128 -7.91 -8.01 -7.21
C LEU A 128 -8.04 -8.69 -8.60
N SER A 129 -7.41 -9.85 -8.77
CA SER A 129 -7.42 -10.62 -10.01
C SER A 129 -8.78 -11.24 -10.37
N THR A 130 -9.76 -11.22 -9.46
CA THR A 130 -11.14 -11.60 -9.79
C THR A 130 -11.82 -10.60 -10.74
N SER A 131 -11.34 -9.35 -10.78
CA SER A 131 -11.75 -8.35 -11.77
C SER A 131 -11.10 -8.63 -13.12
N LYS A 132 -11.88 -8.60 -14.20
CA LYS A 132 -11.35 -8.76 -15.57
C LYS A 132 -10.26 -7.73 -15.90
N THR A 133 -10.38 -6.50 -15.40
CA THR A 133 -9.41 -5.43 -15.65
C THR A 133 -8.04 -5.74 -15.04
N HIS A 134 -8.00 -6.43 -13.90
CA HIS A 134 -6.78 -6.68 -13.13
C HIS A 134 -6.36 -8.14 -13.09
N ALA A 135 -6.99 -9.01 -13.90
CA ALA A 135 -6.71 -10.45 -13.91
C ALA A 135 -5.25 -10.80 -14.24
N HIS A 136 -4.58 -9.94 -15.02
CA HIS A 136 -3.17 -10.10 -15.41
C HIS A 136 -2.19 -9.85 -14.26
N ILE A 137 -2.60 -9.21 -13.16
CA ILE A 137 -1.72 -8.89 -12.03
C ILE A 137 -1.26 -10.15 -11.31
N LEU A 138 -2.14 -11.12 -11.06
CA LEU A 138 -1.79 -12.35 -10.33
C LEU A 138 -0.66 -13.15 -10.98
N PRO A 139 -0.73 -13.51 -12.28
CA PRO A 139 0.38 -14.21 -12.91
C PRO A 139 1.65 -13.35 -12.87
N LEU A 140 1.61 -12.06 -13.23
CA LEU A 140 2.82 -11.22 -13.23
C LEU A 140 3.44 -11.05 -11.84
N PHE A 141 2.62 -11.03 -10.78
CA PHE A 141 3.11 -11.05 -9.39
C PHE A 141 3.83 -12.36 -9.04
N TYR A 142 3.36 -13.50 -9.54
CA TYR A 142 4.09 -14.76 -9.40
C TYR A 142 5.42 -14.76 -10.15
N ALA A 143 5.47 -14.15 -11.34
CA ALA A 143 6.68 -13.99 -12.14
C ALA A 143 7.75 -13.12 -11.47
N MET A 144 7.38 -12.20 -10.58
CA MET A 144 8.33 -11.48 -9.74
C MET A 144 8.92 -12.45 -8.71
N SER A 145 9.99 -13.16 -9.05
CA SER A 145 10.58 -14.18 -8.17
C SER A 145 11.26 -13.57 -6.94
N ARG A 146 11.83 -12.37 -7.07
CA ARG A 146 12.49 -11.66 -5.97
C ARG A 146 11.51 -10.97 -5.05
N ARG A 147 11.75 -11.09 -3.75
CA ARG A 147 10.95 -10.45 -2.70
C ARG A 147 10.95 -8.94 -2.80
N VAL A 148 12.10 -8.34 -3.09
CA VAL A 148 12.23 -6.88 -3.26
C VAL A 148 11.35 -6.37 -4.41
N LEU A 149 11.30 -7.06 -5.56
CA LEU A 149 10.39 -6.72 -6.66
C LEU A 149 8.93 -6.74 -6.22
N ARG A 150 8.53 -7.77 -5.47
CA ARG A 150 7.16 -7.88 -4.94
C ARG A 150 6.85 -6.75 -3.96
N ALA A 151 7.76 -6.43 -3.05
CA ALA A 151 7.58 -5.37 -2.06
C ALA A 151 7.51 -3.99 -2.74
N ASP A 152 8.39 -3.72 -3.71
CA ASP A 152 8.36 -2.50 -4.51
C ASP A 152 7.06 -2.39 -5.31
N PHE A 153 6.62 -3.46 -5.98
CA PHE A 153 5.34 -3.48 -6.68
C PHE A 153 4.14 -3.19 -5.75
N LEU A 154 4.11 -3.88 -4.59
CA LEU A 154 3.02 -3.77 -3.63
C LEU A 154 2.91 -2.36 -3.04
N ARG A 155 4.01 -1.62 -2.84
CA ARG A 155 3.94 -0.27 -2.26
C ARG A 155 3.13 0.69 -3.14
N TYR A 156 3.32 0.62 -4.45
CA TYR A 156 2.57 1.42 -5.40
C TYR A 156 1.14 0.91 -5.54
N LEU A 157 0.97 -0.41 -5.64
CA LEU A 157 -0.36 -1.00 -5.81
C LEU A 157 -1.27 -0.70 -4.62
N LEU A 158 -0.81 -0.90 -3.38
CA LEU A 158 -1.61 -0.66 -2.17
C LEU A 158 -2.08 0.80 -2.09
N LEU A 159 -1.19 1.75 -2.37
CA LEU A 159 -1.58 3.16 -2.42
C LEU A 159 -2.54 3.43 -3.59
N ALA A 160 -2.34 2.79 -4.75
CA ALA A 160 -3.22 2.95 -5.90
C ALA A 160 -4.65 2.42 -5.65
N ILE A 161 -4.81 1.32 -4.89
CA ILE A 161 -6.12 0.71 -4.62
C ILE A 161 -6.81 1.24 -3.35
N GLU A 162 -6.05 1.55 -2.30
CA GLU A 162 -6.59 1.83 -0.96
C GLU A 162 -6.16 3.19 -0.42
N GLY A 163 -5.14 3.81 -1.02
CA GLY A 163 -4.51 5.04 -0.54
C GLY A 163 -3.79 4.87 0.80
N GLY A 164 -3.41 6.01 1.38
CA GLY A 164 -2.75 6.11 2.68
C GLY A 164 -1.28 6.45 2.57
N VAL A 165 -0.50 5.97 3.53
CA VAL A 165 0.95 6.15 3.63
C VAL A 165 1.62 4.79 3.49
N TYR A 166 2.66 4.72 2.68
CA TYR A 166 3.58 3.60 2.67
C TYR A 166 4.94 4.06 3.18
N SER A 167 5.64 3.20 3.92
CA SER A 167 7.05 3.39 4.24
C SER A 167 7.79 2.06 4.41
N ASP A 168 9.06 2.01 4.02
CA ASP A 168 9.95 0.86 4.22
C ASP A 168 10.11 0.54 5.72
N MET A 169 10.38 -0.73 6.04
CA MET A 169 10.40 -1.23 7.42
C MET A 169 11.48 -0.60 8.30
N ASP A 170 12.58 -0.16 7.71
CA ASP A 170 13.70 0.52 8.36
C ASP A 170 13.59 2.05 8.32
N THR A 171 12.35 2.56 8.33
CA THR A 171 12.06 4.00 8.40
C THR A 171 11.45 4.38 9.74
N GLU A 172 11.96 5.45 10.36
CA GLU A 172 11.38 6.07 11.54
C GLU A 172 10.51 7.27 11.13
N MET A 173 9.27 7.35 11.62
CA MET A 173 8.43 8.53 11.51
C MET A 173 8.81 9.54 12.60
N LEU A 174 9.14 10.77 12.19
CA LEU A 174 9.54 11.85 13.09
C LEU A 174 8.44 12.89 13.29
N ARG A 175 7.51 13.00 12.32
CA ARG A 175 6.39 13.94 12.33
C ARG A 175 5.11 13.28 11.83
N PRO A 176 3.94 13.62 12.38
CA PRO A 176 2.66 13.13 11.89
C PRO A 176 2.40 13.60 10.45
N LEU A 177 1.63 12.82 9.68
CA LEU A 177 1.35 13.07 8.26
C LEU A 177 0.75 14.47 7.98
N HIS A 178 -0.06 15.01 8.90
CA HIS A 178 -0.69 16.32 8.70
C HIS A 178 0.29 17.49 8.79
N ASP A 179 1.48 17.29 9.36
CA ASP A 179 2.57 18.28 9.39
C ASP A 179 3.35 18.32 8.06
N TRP A 180 3.20 17.29 7.23
CA TRP A 180 3.96 17.19 5.97
C TRP A 180 3.45 18.17 4.92
N VAL A 181 2.21 18.67 5.08
CA VAL A 181 1.50 19.48 4.09
C VAL A 181 1.14 20.84 4.69
N PRO A 182 1.68 21.95 4.15
CA PRO A 182 1.22 23.30 4.51
C PRO A 182 -0.30 23.46 4.36
N ASP A 183 -0.93 24.23 5.25
CA ASP A 183 -2.40 24.36 5.32
C ASP A 183 -3.02 24.79 3.98
N GLU A 184 -2.35 25.67 3.22
CA GLU A 184 -2.78 26.15 1.90
C GLU A 184 -2.79 25.06 0.80
N TYR A 185 -2.14 23.92 1.03
CA TYR A 185 -2.07 22.80 0.09
C TYR A 185 -2.94 21.61 0.50
N LYS A 186 -3.32 21.48 1.78
CA LYS A 186 -4.06 20.31 2.31
C LYS A 186 -5.30 19.93 1.50
N SER A 187 -6.08 20.90 1.04
CA SER A 187 -7.33 20.66 0.28
C SER A 187 -7.13 20.21 -1.16
N ARG A 188 -5.91 20.32 -1.70
CA ARG A 188 -5.56 20.00 -3.09
C ARG A 188 -4.60 18.81 -3.21
N THR A 189 -3.80 18.55 -2.19
CA THR A 189 -2.82 17.45 -2.20
C THR A 189 -3.52 16.10 -2.23
N LYS A 190 -3.23 15.32 -3.28
CA LYS A 190 -3.65 13.91 -3.42
C LYS A 190 -2.48 12.94 -3.49
N LEU A 191 -1.26 13.41 -3.73
CA LEU A 191 -0.05 12.60 -3.63
C LEU A 191 1.07 13.46 -3.05
N ILE A 192 1.85 12.87 -2.15
CA ILE A 192 3.01 13.48 -1.51
C ILE A 192 4.23 12.64 -1.90
N VAL A 193 5.22 13.31 -2.48
CA VAL A 193 6.51 12.73 -2.84
C VAL A 193 7.62 13.60 -2.27
N GLY A 194 8.71 13.00 -1.83
CA GLY A 194 9.90 13.73 -1.38
C GLY A 194 11.10 13.46 -2.28
N LEU A 195 12.07 14.37 -2.26
CA LEU A 195 13.35 14.14 -2.93
C LEU A 195 14.19 13.16 -2.08
N GLU A 196 14.92 12.27 -2.75
CA GLU A 196 15.96 11.44 -2.12
C GLU A 196 17.38 11.85 -2.50
N ALA A 197 17.55 12.51 -3.64
CA ALA A 197 18.81 13.10 -4.07
C ALA A 197 18.56 14.43 -4.79
N ASP A 198 19.45 15.39 -4.56
CA ASP A 198 19.49 16.69 -5.23
C ASP A 198 20.97 17.13 -5.39
N GLN A 199 21.61 16.71 -6.47
CA GLN A 199 23.00 17.04 -6.80
C GLN A 199 23.26 16.95 -8.31
N SER A 200 24.10 17.85 -8.84
CA SER A 200 24.60 17.79 -10.22
C SER A 200 26.14 17.75 -10.21
N PRO A 201 26.80 16.70 -10.75
CA PRO A 201 26.21 15.50 -11.35
C PRO A 201 25.43 14.65 -10.32
N PRO A 202 24.58 13.71 -10.78
CA PRO A 202 23.81 12.83 -9.90
C PRO A 202 24.69 12.17 -8.84
N VAL A 203 24.14 11.96 -7.65
CA VAL A 203 24.89 11.29 -6.58
C VAL A 203 25.17 9.84 -6.96
N GLY A 204 26.31 9.29 -6.55
CA GLY A 204 26.65 7.90 -6.82
C GLY A 204 25.55 6.94 -6.34
N GLY A 205 25.07 6.07 -7.24
CA GLY A 205 23.95 5.16 -6.99
C GLY A 205 22.57 5.71 -7.35
N THR A 206 22.49 6.95 -7.86
CA THR A 206 21.27 7.56 -8.41
C THR A 206 21.43 7.82 -9.91
N THR A 207 20.31 7.92 -10.62
CA THR A 207 20.27 8.12 -12.08
C THR A 207 20.08 9.60 -12.45
N TYR A 208 19.28 10.33 -11.67
CA TYR A 208 18.90 11.72 -11.97
C TYR A 208 19.51 12.72 -10.98
N GLU A 209 19.78 13.94 -11.44
CA GLU A 209 20.30 15.01 -10.58
C GLU A 209 19.34 15.32 -9.44
N VAL A 210 18.05 15.29 -9.72
CA VAL A 210 16.99 15.27 -8.72
C VAL A 210 16.20 13.98 -8.88
N GLN A 211 16.26 13.12 -7.86
CA GLN A 211 15.61 11.82 -7.82
C GLN A 211 14.58 11.79 -6.69
N PHE A 212 13.43 11.15 -6.93
CA PHE A 212 12.35 11.04 -5.95
C PHE A 212 12.50 9.80 -5.07
N CYS A 213 12.26 10.00 -3.78
CA CYS A 213 12.13 8.93 -2.81
C CYS A 213 10.98 7.98 -3.18
N GLN A 214 11.26 6.69 -3.08
CA GLN A 214 10.27 5.62 -3.21
C GLN A 214 10.09 4.75 -1.96
N TRP A 215 10.87 4.99 -0.91
CA TRP A 215 10.81 4.24 0.35
C TRP A 215 9.84 4.89 1.36
N THR A 216 9.29 6.07 1.06
CA THR A 216 8.13 6.66 1.76
C THR A 216 7.29 7.47 0.77
N LEU A 217 5.98 7.23 0.77
CA LEU A 217 5.01 7.84 -0.13
C LEU A 217 3.67 8.01 0.60
N ALA A 218 2.88 9.03 0.26
CA ALA A 218 1.51 9.14 0.76
C ALA A 218 0.56 9.61 -0.35
N GLY A 219 -0.55 8.91 -0.56
CA GLY A 219 -1.40 9.19 -1.71
C GLY A 219 -2.87 8.78 -1.54
N ALA A 220 -3.71 9.40 -2.36
CA ALA A 220 -5.11 9.07 -2.52
C ALA A 220 -5.26 7.79 -3.36
N ALA A 221 -6.25 6.99 -3.01
CA ALA A 221 -6.65 5.85 -3.85
C ALA A 221 -7.01 6.35 -5.27
N GLY A 222 -6.57 5.62 -6.29
CA GLY A 222 -6.82 5.96 -7.69
C GLY A 222 -5.92 7.03 -8.28
N HIS A 223 -4.89 7.52 -7.58
CA HIS A 223 -4.01 8.56 -8.14
C HIS A 223 -3.30 8.06 -9.43
N PRO A 224 -3.35 8.80 -10.56
CA PRO A 224 -2.83 8.29 -11.83
C PRO A 224 -1.33 8.02 -11.85
N ALA A 225 -0.52 8.80 -11.11
CA ALA A 225 0.92 8.53 -11.00
C ALA A 225 1.21 7.16 -10.33
N LEU A 226 0.43 6.77 -9.32
CA LEU A 226 0.61 5.47 -8.65
C LEU A 226 0.25 4.32 -9.59
N TRP A 227 -0.88 4.43 -10.30
CA TRP A 227 -1.25 3.48 -11.34
C TRP A 227 -0.25 3.46 -12.50
N GLY A 228 0.30 4.62 -12.88
CA GLY A 228 1.34 4.71 -13.90
C GLY A 228 2.58 3.89 -13.55
N MET A 229 3.02 3.93 -12.27
CA MET A 229 4.13 3.10 -11.81
C MET A 229 3.77 1.60 -11.75
N VAL A 230 2.56 1.26 -11.27
CA VAL A 230 2.05 -0.12 -11.29
C VAL A 230 2.07 -0.71 -12.70
N GLU A 231 1.51 0.02 -13.67
CA GLU A 231 1.46 -0.41 -15.07
C GLU A 231 2.86 -0.49 -15.70
N ARG A 232 3.74 0.47 -15.40
CA ARG A 232 5.14 0.43 -15.84
C ARG A 232 5.81 -0.87 -15.37
N ILE A 233 5.72 -1.20 -14.07
CA ILE A 233 6.30 -2.41 -13.51
C ILE A 233 5.73 -3.67 -14.18
N LEU A 234 4.40 -3.76 -14.31
CA LEU A 234 3.75 -4.91 -14.93
C LEU A 234 4.19 -5.09 -16.40
N ASN A 235 4.32 -4.00 -17.15
CA ASN A 235 4.80 -4.04 -18.53
C ASN A 235 6.25 -4.51 -18.63
N GLU A 236 7.14 -4.05 -17.75
CA GLU A 236 8.54 -4.52 -17.74
C GLU A 236 8.66 -5.99 -17.35
N VAL A 237 7.87 -6.45 -16.37
CA VAL A 237 7.82 -7.87 -16.01
C VAL A 237 7.25 -8.70 -17.18
N GLN A 238 6.21 -8.22 -17.86
CA GLN A 238 5.57 -8.92 -18.98
C GLN A 238 6.50 -9.11 -20.19
N LYS A 239 7.45 -8.19 -20.43
CA LYS A 239 8.41 -8.28 -21.54
C LYS A 239 9.40 -9.45 -21.39
N ARG A 240 9.49 -10.07 -20.20
CA ARG A 240 10.46 -11.13 -19.96
C ARG A 240 10.05 -12.44 -20.65
N PRO A 241 11.01 -13.18 -21.23
CA PRO A 241 10.74 -14.47 -21.86
C PRO A 241 10.39 -15.51 -20.79
N PHE A 242 9.09 -15.77 -20.60
CA PHE A 242 8.61 -16.83 -19.73
C PHE A 242 8.70 -18.19 -20.44
N GLU A 243 9.90 -18.79 -20.47
CA GLU A 243 10.12 -20.06 -21.19
C GLU A 243 9.63 -21.31 -20.42
N SER A 244 9.38 -21.22 -19.10
CA SER A 244 8.87 -22.32 -18.24
C SER A 244 8.21 -21.74 -16.97
N PRO A 245 7.48 -22.51 -16.13
CA PRO A 245 6.30 -22.02 -15.40
C PRO A 245 6.63 -20.98 -14.32
N MET A 246 6.70 -19.69 -14.66
CA MET A 246 6.69 -18.48 -13.80
C MET A 246 7.51 -18.50 -12.50
N LYS A 247 8.39 -19.50 -12.30
CA LYS A 247 9.13 -19.76 -11.05
C LYS A 247 10.63 -19.66 -11.18
N ASP A 248 11.15 -19.61 -12.41
CA ASP A 248 12.59 -19.74 -12.69
C ASP A 248 13.21 -18.48 -13.31
N VAL A 249 12.51 -17.33 -13.24
CA VAL A 249 13.08 -16.06 -13.71
C VAL A 249 13.98 -15.50 -12.60
N GLU A 250 15.29 -15.62 -12.77
CA GLU A 250 16.27 -14.93 -11.92
C GLU A 250 16.31 -13.44 -12.29
N PHE A 251 16.35 -12.55 -11.29
CA PHE A 251 16.51 -11.11 -11.50
C PHE A 251 17.76 -10.62 -10.76
N SER A 252 18.69 -10.01 -11.49
CA SER A 252 19.85 -9.32 -10.90
C SER A 252 19.43 -8.06 -10.12
N ASP A 253 20.32 -7.53 -9.28
CA ASP A 253 20.07 -6.27 -8.56
C ASP A 253 19.85 -5.07 -9.50
N GLU A 254 20.53 -5.05 -10.65
CA GLU A 254 20.36 -4.03 -11.69
C GLU A 254 18.94 -4.11 -12.27
N GLU A 255 18.46 -5.32 -12.58
CA GLU A 255 17.11 -5.50 -13.12
C GLU A 255 16.02 -5.14 -12.10
N VAL A 256 16.25 -5.36 -10.80
CA VAL A 256 15.33 -4.85 -9.76
C VAL A 256 15.25 -3.32 -9.84
N LEU A 257 16.40 -2.65 -9.88
CA LEU A 257 16.44 -1.19 -9.94
C LEU A 257 15.82 -0.63 -11.24
N ASP A 258 15.99 -1.30 -12.37
CA ASP A 258 15.43 -0.87 -13.65
C ASP A 258 13.90 -1.04 -13.72
N ILE A 259 13.37 -2.11 -13.11
CA ILE A 259 11.94 -2.45 -13.15
C ILE A 259 11.18 -1.63 -12.12
N THR A 260 11.60 -1.69 -10.85
CA THR A 260 10.84 -1.15 -9.72
C THR A 260 11.55 -0.01 -8.99
N GLY A 261 12.78 0.30 -9.36
CA GLY A 261 13.64 1.22 -8.63
C GLY A 261 13.29 2.71 -8.77
N PRO A 262 14.10 3.56 -8.13
CA PRO A 262 13.78 4.98 -7.94
C PRO A 262 13.86 5.79 -9.24
N ALA A 263 14.63 5.31 -10.22
CA ALA A 263 14.73 5.93 -11.53
C ALA A 263 13.39 5.89 -12.26
N GLY A 264 12.79 4.70 -12.38
CA GLY A 264 11.47 4.54 -13.01
C GLY A 264 10.37 5.33 -12.30
N TRP A 265 10.40 5.38 -10.96
CA TRP A 265 9.48 6.23 -10.21
C TRP A 265 9.68 7.72 -10.50
N THR A 266 10.93 8.16 -10.59
CA THR A 266 11.27 9.55 -10.91
C THR A 266 10.77 9.96 -12.29
N GLU A 267 10.88 9.08 -13.29
CA GLU A 267 10.30 9.29 -14.64
C GLU A 267 8.78 9.49 -14.58
N VAL A 268 8.07 8.59 -13.87
CA VAL A 268 6.60 8.66 -13.73
C VAL A 268 6.16 9.96 -13.05
N VAL A 269 6.87 10.38 -12.01
CA VAL A 269 6.59 11.65 -11.31
C VAL A 269 6.85 12.83 -12.25
N TYR A 270 8.01 12.92 -12.91
CA TYR A 270 8.29 14.02 -13.84
C TYR A 270 7.27 14.11 -14.97
N GLU A 271 6.85 12.98 -15.54
CA GLU A 271 5.82 12.95 -16.57
C GLU A 271 4.50 13.54 -16.05
N TYR A 272 4.08 13.15 -14.84
CA TYR A 272 2.87 13.68 -14.22
C TYR A 272 2.99 15.19 -13.93
N LEU A 273 4.10 15.61 -13.32
CA LEU A 273 4.36 17.03 -13.02
C LEU A 273 4.31 17.88 -14.29
N SER A 274 4.92 17.40 -15.37
CA SER A 274 4.94 18.09 -16.66
C SER A 274 3.54 18.22 -17.26
N LYS A 275 2.75 17.13 -17.23
CA LYS A 275 1.35 17.14 -17.68
C LYS A 275 0.50 18.11 -16.85
N ALA A 276 0.70 18.14 -15.53
CA ALA A 276 -0.03 19.02 -14.62
C ALA A 276 0.34 20.50 -14.80
N ALA A 277 1.61 20.79 -15.10
CA ALA A 277 2.10 22.16 -15.33
C ALA A 277 1.79 22.69 -16.74
N GLY A 278 1.58 21.80 -17.73
CA GLY A 278 1.44 22.18 -19.13
C GLY A 278 2.77 22.55 -19.81
N GLU A 279 3.89 22.30 -19.13
CA GLU A 279 5.25 22.52 -19.61
C GLU A 279 6.17 21.41 -19.08
N GLU A 280 7.38 21.30 -19.64
CA GLU A 280 8.35 20.31 -19.18
C GLU A 280 8.85 20.67 -17.77
N ILE A 281 8.66 19.75 -16.82
CA ILE A 281 9.21 19.82 -15.47
C ILE A 281 10.33 18.79 -15.37
N GLY A 282 11.55 19.27 -15.11
CA GLY A 282 12.72 18.44 -14.87
C GLY A 282 13.51 18.87 -13.64
N TRP A 283 14.71 18.34 -13.47
CA TRP A 283 15.54 18.57 -12.29
C TRP A 283 15.83 20.06 -12.04
N ARG A 284 15.99 20.87 -13.10
CA ARG A 284 16.24 22.33 -12.99
C ARG A 284 15.09 23.07 -12.33
N ASN A 285 13.88 22.54 -12.41
CA ASN A 285 12.71 23.13 -11.77
C ASN A 285 12.66 22.80 -10.27
N LEU A 286 13.34 21.75 -9.81
CA LEU A 286 13.21 21.21 -8.45
C LEU A 286 14.49 21.34 -7.61
N THR A 287 15.65 21.42 -8.24
CA THR A 287 16.94 21.50 -7.54
C THR A 287 17.02 22.71 -6.62
N GLY A 288 17.59 22.53 -5.43
CA GLY A 288 17.75 23.56 -4.43
C GLY A 288 16.46 23.94 -3.70
N MET A 289 15.36 23.20 -3.88
CA MET A 289 14.10 23.47 -3.20
C MET A 289 14.26 23.36 -1.68
N ARG A 290 13.74 24.36 -0.94
CA ARG A 290 13.80 24.45 0.53
C ARG A 290 12.42 24.44 1.21
N SER A 291 11.34 24.49 0.43
CA SER A 291 9.97 24.48 0.93
C SER A 291 9.09 23.62 0.03
N PRO A 292 8.01 22.99 0.54
CA PRO A 292 7.09 22.22 -0.28
C PRO A 292 6.51 23.01 -1.46
N ARG A 293 6.34 22.35 -2.61
CA ARG A 293 5.72 22.93 -3.81
C ARG A 293 4.66 22.01 -4.38
N LEU A 294 3.49 22.55 -4.67
CA LEU A 294 2.37 21.82 -5.25
C LEU A 294 2.34 21.98 -6.77
N PHE A 295 2.28 20.85 -7.48
CA PHE A 295 2.14 20.76 -8.94
C PHE A 295 0.87 19.96 -9.26
N GLY A 296 -0.18 20.64 -9.74
CA GLY A 296 -1.51 20.03 -9.83
C GLY A 296 -2.00 19.58 -8.45
N ASP A 297 -2.01 18.27 -8.22
CA ASP A 297 -2.35 17.62 -6.96
C ASP A 297 -1.20 16.79 -6.32
N ILE A 298 0.02 16.87 -6.89
CA ILE A 298 1.24 16.33 -6.27
C ILE A 298 1.95 17.40 -5.46
N LEU A 299 2.12 17.17 -4.15
CA LEU A 299 3.01 17.96 -3.30
C LEU A 299 4.41 17.35 -3.32
N VAL A 300 5.38 18.12 -3.80
CA VAL A 300 6.80 17.77 -3.77
C VAL A 300 7.42 18.36 -2.52
N LEU A 301 8.03 17.52 -1.69
CA LEU A 301 8.72 17.89 -0.45
C LEU A 301 10.23 18.11 -0.70
N PRO A 302 10.87 19.05 0.01
CA PRO A 302 12.30 19.31 -0.15
C PRO A 302 13.15 18.14 0.33
N ILE A 303 14.43 18.14 -0.08
CA ILE A 303 15.38 17.04 0.22
C ILE A 303 15.46 16.73 1.72
N ASP A 304 15.41 17.74 2.58
CA ASP A 304 15.50 17.55 4.04
C ASP A 304 14.24 16.89 4.64
N ALA A 305 13.10 16.89 3.97
CA ALA A 305 11.90 16.26 4.49
C ALA A 305 12.10 14.75 4.67
N PHE A 306 12.69 14.09 3.66
CA PHE A 306 12.86 12.64 3.63
C PHE A 306 14.34 12.21 3.72
N ALA A 307 15.28 12.98 3.19
CA ALA A 307 16.69 12.61 3.11
C ALA A 307 17.61 13.40 4.06
N SER A 308 17.09 14.10 5.07
CA SER A 308 17.93 14.84 6.03
C SER A 308 18.97 13.93 6.70
N GLY A 309 20.23 14.38 6.70
CA GLY A 309 21.34 13.63 7.30
C GLY A 309 21.80 12.40 6.50
N VAL A 310 21.28 12.18 5.29
CA VAL A 310 21.75 11.12 4.39
C VAL A 310 23.03 11.58 3.68
N PRO A 311 24.21 10.98 3.94
CA PRO A 311 25.52 11.50 3.49
C PRO A 311 25.70 11.62 1.97
N HIS A 312 24.77 11.05 1.18
CA HIS A 312 24.82 10.96 -0.28
C HIS A 312 23.52 11.44 -0.95
N SER A 313 22.82 12.40 -0.34
CA SER A 313 21.56 12.93 -0.89
C SER A 313 21.64 14.40 -1.32
N GLY A 314 22.70 15.12 -0.95
CA GLY A 314 22.74 16.58 -1.05
C GLY A 314 21.95 17.30 0.06
N ALA A 315 21.44 16.57 1.06
CA ALA A 315 20.70 17.12 2.20
C ALA A 315 21.56 17.87 3.22
N SER A 316 20.89 18.62 4.08
CA SER A 316 21.49 19.25 5.26
C SER A 316 21.99 18.19 6.25
N GLY A 317 22.96 18.59 7.09
CA GLY A 317 23.51 17.71 8.12
C GLY A 317 22.45 17.25 9.15
N PRO A 318 22.73 16.17 9.92
CA PRO A 318 21.78 15.64 10.90
C PRO A 318 21.27 16.71 11.87
N GLY A 319 19.95 16.83 12.00
CA GLY A 319 19.30 17.80 12.90
C GLY A 319 19.30 19.25 12.43
N MET A 320 19.80 19.54 11.22
CA MET A 320 19.81 20.90 10.65
C MET A 320 18.67 21.16 9.66
N GLY A 321 17.80 20.18 9.41
CA GLY A 321 16.61 20.30 8.56
C GLY A 321 15.34 19.75 9.23
N GLU A 322 14.18 20.11 8.69
CA GLU A 322 12.88 19.60 9.15
C GLU A 322 12.59 18.22 8.53
N ALA A 323 13.14 17.18 9.14
CA ALA A 323 12.89 15.80 8.73
C ALA A 323 11.50 15.34 9.20
N PHE A 324 10.74 14.73 8.28
CA PHE A 324 9.45 14.10 8.56
C PHE A 324 9.58 12.60 8.82
N VAL A 325 10.56 11.98 8.16
CA VAL A 325 10.93 10.58 8.33
C VAL A 325 12.44 10.44 8.28
N LYS A 326 12.95 9.32 8.79
CA LYS A 326 14.37 8.98 8.76
C LYS A 326 14.56 7.52 8.35
N HIS A 327 15.13 7.32 7.17
CA HIS A 327 15.47 6.00 6.65
C HIS A 327 16.85 5.53 7.15
N GLN A 328 16.98 4.24 7.48
CA GLN A 328 18.21 3.69 8.08
C GLN A 328 19.12 2.99 7.05
N PHE A 329 18.65 2.78 5.82
CA PHE A 329 19.42 2.22 4.71
C PHE A 329 20.07 0.88 5.04
N GLN A 330 19.36 0.01 5.75
CA GLN A 330 19.91 -1.27 6.21
C GLN A 330 20.24 -2.22 5.06
N GLY A 331 19.62 -2.02 3.89
CA GLY A 331 20.00 -2.72 2.66
C GLY A 331 19.79 -4.24 2.72
N SER A 332 18.88 -4.71 3.57
CA SER A 332 18.67 -6.14 3.87
C SER A 332 18.22 -6.97 2.68
N TRP A 333 17.91 -6.35 1.54
CA TRP A 333 17.57 -7.00 0.28
C TRP A 333 18.77 -7.27 -0.63
N ARG A 334 19.93 -6.66 -0.35
CA ARG A 334 21.17 -6.84 -1.14
C ARG A 334 21.91 -8.07 -0.63
N GLY A 335 22.08 -9.06 -1.51
CA GLY A 335 22.58 -10.39 -1.16
C GLY A 335 21.47 -11.42 -1.35
N GLY A 336 21.70 -12.36 -2.26
CA GLY A 336 20.69 -13.32 -2.73
C GLY A 336 19.98 -14.04 -1.58
N ASP A 337 18.67 -13.83 -1.54
CA ASP A 337 17.73 -14.65 -0.80
C ASP A 337 17.68 -16.04 -1.46
N HIS A 338 18.46 -16.99 -0.94
CA HIS A 338 18.35 -18.41 -1.31
C HIS A 338 17.10 -19.05 -0.72
#